data_AF-J9GCT9-F1
#
_entry.id   AF-J9GCT9-F1
#
_cell.length_a   1.000
_cell.length_b   1.000
_cell.length_c   1.000
_cell.angle_alpha   90.00
_cell.angle_beta   90.00
_cell.angle_gamma   90.00
#
_symmetry.space_group_name_H-M   'P 1'
#
loop_
_entity.id
_entity.type
_entity.pdbx_description
1 polymer ?
#
loop_
_entity_poly.entity_id
_entity_poly.type
_entity_poly.pdbx_seq_one_letter_code
_entity_poly.pdbx_strand_id
1 'polypeptide(L)'
;CYRDKNYSARQLAQDLGTNTRYISAVVNNRFHKNYTELVNGYRVEEAMSLMVDRRYQKTNIEDISAMVGFSNRQSFYAAFYRFVGKTPRQYRVEELEKRAVETTPKKRGRKPKNRQEGNA
;
A
#
# COMPACT_ATOMS: atom_id res chain seq x y z
N CYS A 1 18.06 -6.92 1.99
CA CYS A 1 17.00 -6.57 1.00
C CYS A 1 15.69 -6.29 1.75
N TYR A 2 14.84 -5.34 1.37
CA TYR A 2 13.83 -4.74 2.29
C TYR A 2 12.79 -5.71 2.86
N ARG A 3 12.49 -6.85 2.21
CA ARG A 3 11.61 -7.91 2.75
C ARG A 3 12.26 -8.73 3.89
N ASP A 4 13.57 -8.66 4.05
CA ASP A 4 14.24 -9.31 5.18
C ASP A 4 13.99 -8.50 6.45
N LYS A 5 13.26 -9.11 7.38
CA LYS A 5 12.90 -8.53 8.68
C LYS A 5 14.10 -8.22 9.57
N ASN A 6 15.23 -8.88 9.34
CA ASN A 6 16.47 -8.67 10.07
C ASN A 6 17.37 -7.61 9.42
N TYR A 7 17.01 -7.11 8.24
CA TYR A 7 17.82 -6.17 7.47
C TYR A 7 17.77 -4.73 8.00
N SER A 8 18.73 -4.41 8.85
CA SER A 8 18.81 -3.16 9.60
C SER A 8 19.75 -2.12 8.94
N ALA A 9 19.68 -0.87 9.40
CA ALA A 9 20.61 0.18 9.00
C ALA A 9 22.08 -0.18 9.29
N ARG A 10 22.32 -1.02 10.31
CA ARG A 10 23.65 -1.53 10.65
C ARG A 10 24.16 -2.50 9.58
N GLN A 11 23.30 -3.41 9.11
CA GLN A 11 23.67 -4.33 8.04
C GLN A 11 23.92 -3.57 6.74
N LEU A 12 23.06 -2.59 6.40
CA LEU A 12 23.31 -1.73 5.25
C LEU A 12 24.64 -0.97 5.36
N ALA A 13 24.98 -0.44 6.54
CA ALA A 13 26.26 0.22 6.75
C ALA A 13 27.44 -0.73 6.54
N GLN A 14 27.33 -1.97 7.03
CA GLN A 14 28.35 -3.01 6.84
C GLN A 14 28.53 -3.36 5.36
N ASP A 15 27.43 -3.59 4.64
CA ASP A 15 27.44 -3.94 3.21
C ASP A 15 28.06 -2.83 2.35
N LEU A 16 27.89 -1.57 2.76
CA LEU A 16 28.43 -0.40 2.07
C LEU A 16 29.82 0.03 2.60
N GLY A 17 30.41 -0.68 3.55
CA GLY A 17 31.72 -0.31 4.13
C GLY A 17 31.72 1.06 4.82
N THR A 18 30.60 1.46 5.41
CA THR A 18 30.41 2.77 6.07
C THR A 18 29.88 2.61 7.50
N ASN A 19 29.34 3.68 8.09
CA ASN A 19 28.72 3.66 9.41
C ASN A 19 27.23 4.10 9.37
N THR A 20 26.49 3.75 10.42
CA THR A 20 25.06 4.06 10.54
C THR A 20 24.75 5.56 10.59
N ARG A 21 25.73 6.41 10.97
CA ARG A 21 25.58 7.87 10.96
C ARG A 21 25.47 8.39 9.52
N TYR A 22 26.31 7.90 8.61
CA TYR A 22 26.21 8.24 7.19
C TYR A 22 24.90 7.75 6.57
N ILE A 23 24.50 6.51 6.86
CA ILE A 23 23.19 5.99 6.42
C ILE A 23 22.06 6.90 6.89
N SER A 24 22.04 7.25 8.18
CA SER A 24 21.00 8.11 8.74
C SER A 24 21.01 9.51 8.10
N ALA A 25 22.19 10.10 7.89
CA ALA A 25 22.33 11.40 7.26
C ALA A 25 21.80 11.38 5.81
N VAL A 26 22.17 10.38 5.01
CA VAL A 26 21.71 10.25 3.63
C VAL A 26 20.20 10.03 3.57
N VAL A 27 19.66 9.12 4.40
CA VAL A 27 18.23 8.81 4.38
C VAL A 27 17.41 10.04 4.79
N ASN A 28 17.84 10.76 5.83
CA ASN A 28 17.16 11.99 6.24
C ASN A 28 17.26 13.08 5.16
N ASN A 29 18.46 13.35 4.64
CA ASN A 29 18.66 14.43 3.65
C ASN A 29 17.98 14.17 2.31
N ARG A 30 17.82 12.91 1.89
CA ARG A 30 17.24 12.56 0.57
C ARG A 30 15.77 12.21 0.63
N PHE A 31 15.31 11.60 1.73
CA PHE A 31 13.96 11.06 1.83
C PHE A 31 13.14 11.70 2.96
N HIS A 32 13.75 12.57 3.78
CA HIS A 32 13.14 13.20 4.96
C HIS A 32 12.51 12.18 5.92
N LYS A 33 13.19 11.04 6.07
CA LYS A 33 12.77 9.87 6.83
C LYS A 33 13.94 9.33 7.64
N ASN A 34 13.67 8.50 8.63
CA ASN A 34 14.67 7.58 9.15
C ASN A 34 14.68 6.26 8.35
N TYR A 35 15.72 5.43 8.53
CA TYR A 35 15.89 4.18 7.79
C TYR A 35 14.68 3.23 7.94
N THR A 36 14.16 3.07 9.15
CA THR A 36 13.02 2.20 9.44
C THR A 36 11.77 2.68 8.69
N GLU A 37 11.55 3.99 8.63
CA GLU A 37 10.44 4.58 7.89
C GLU A 37 10.59 4.38 6.39
N LEU A 38 11.81 4.55 5.86
CA LEU A 38 12.09 4.30 4.46
C LEU A 38 11.74 2.85 4.08
N VAL A 39 12.27 1.89 4.84
CA VAL A 39 12.00 0.46 4.61
C VAL A 39 10.51 0.15 4.75
N ASN A 40 9.87 0.60 5.82
CA ASN A 40 8.45 0.36 6.04
C ASN A 40 7.57 0.96 4.94
N GLY A 41 7.98 2.07 4.32
CA GLY A 41 7.28 2.65 3.16
C GLY A 41 7.22 1.66 2.00
N TYR A 42 8.37 1.11 1.59
CA TYR A 42 8.42 0.09 0.53
C TYR A 42 7.63 -1.16 0.88
N ARG A 43 7.69 -1.61 2.14
CA ARG A 43 6.91 -2.78 2.59
C ARG A 43 5.40 -2.54 2.52
N VAL A 44 4.94 -1.34 2.90
CA VAL A 44 3.51 -0.98 2.84
C VAL A 44 3.02 -0.87 1.40
N GLU A 45 3.81 -0.25 0.52
CA GLU A 45 3.49 -0.16 -0.92
C GLU A 45 3.34 -1.54 -1.57
N GLU A 46 4.21 -2.47 -1.22
CA GLU A 46 4.10 -3.85 -1.67
C GLU A 46 2.86 -4.54 -1.07
N ALA A 47 2.59 -4.36 0.22
CA ALA A 47 1.42 -4.95 0.88
C ALA A 47 0.12 -4.48 0.22
N MET A 48 0.03 -3.19 -0.15
CA MET A 48 -1.09 -2.63 -0.89
C MET A 48 -1.30 -3.35 -2.22
N SER A 49 -0.21 -3.62 -2.95
CA SER A 49 -0.25 -4.34 -4.23
C SER A 49 -0.71 -5.79 -4.07
N LEU A 50 -0.20 -6.50 -3.04
CA LEU A 50 -0.58 -7.88 -2.75
C LEU A 50 -2.06 -7.98 -2.32
N MET A 51 -2.58 -7.02 -1.55
CA MET A 51 -3.98 -7.06 -1.08
C MET A 51 -5.01 -7.01 -2.19
N VAL A 52 -4.67 -6.45 -3.34
CA VAL A 52 -5.59 -6.25 -4.48
C VAL A 52 -5.30 -7.18 -5.66
N ASP A 53 -4.25 -7.99 -5.56
CA ASP A 53 -3.89 -8.99 -6.56
C ASP A 53 -4.79 -10.23 -6.42
N ARG A 54 -5.37 -10.68 -7.54
CA ARG A 54 -6.23 -11.85 -7.62
C ARG A 54 -5.59 -13.12 -7.03
N ARG A 55 -4.27 -13.26 -7.15
CA ARG A 55 -3.51 -14.41 -6.63
C ARG A 55 -3.52 -14.49 -5.10
N TYR A 56 -3.66 -13.35 -4.42
CA TYR A 56 -3.54 -13.24 -2.97
C TYR A 56 -4.84 -12.81 -2.28
N GLN A 57 -5.98 -12.81 -2.98
CA GLN A 57 -7.27 -12.40 -2.42
C GLN A 57 -7.69 -13.23 -1.19
N LYS A 58 -7.32 -14.51 -1.15
CA LYS A 58 -7.62 -15.42 -0.03
C LYS A 58 -6.55 -15.39 1.07
N THR A 59 -5.43 -14.71 0.84
CA THR A 59 -4.35 -14.58 1.82
C THR A 59 -4.80 -13.62 2.91
N ASN A 60 -4.71 -14.04 4.18
CA ASN A 60 -5.06 -13.17 5.31
C ASN A 60 -4.06 -12.00 5.42
N ILE A 61 -4.38 -11.02 6.27
CA ILE A 61 -3.59 -9.78 6.36
C ILE A 61 -2.25 -10.03 7.05
N GLU A 62 -2.23 -10.97 7.99
CA GLU A 62 -1.08 -11.37 8.79
C GLU A 62 -0.01 -12.06 7.92
N ASP A 63 -0.43 -12.91 6.99
CA ASP A 63 0.43 -13.57 6.02
C ASP A 63 1.01 -12.54 5.05
N ILE A 64 0.20 -11.59 4.54
CA ILE A 64 0.74 -10.50 3.70
C ILE A 64 1.76 -9.67 4.49
N SER A 65 1.47 -9.35 5.74
CA SER A 65 2.40 -8.64 6.63
C SER A 65 3.74 -9.38 6.75
N ALA A 66 3.71 -10.71 6.93
CA ALA A 66 4.91 -11.52 7.00
C ALA A 66 5.66 -11.57 5.66
N MET A 67 4.95 -11.70 4.54
CA MET A 67 5.54 -11.74 3.19
C MET A 67 6.32 -10.48 2.83
N VAL A 68 5.81 -9.31 3.22
CA VAL A 68 6.50 -8.03 2.97
C VAL A 68 7.58 -7.72 4.01
N GLY A 69 7.81 -8.59 5.00
CA GLY A 69 8.94 -8.49 5.91
C GLY A 69 8.68 -7.81 7.25
N PHE A 70 7.42 -7.67 7.69
CA PHE A 70 7.15 -7.21 9.07
C PHE A 70 7.34 -8.35 10.07
N SER A 71 8.03 -8.05 11.17
CA SER A 71 8.27 -9.03 12.24
C SER A 71 7.04 -9.33 13.09
N ASN A 72 6.09 -8.39 13.17
CA ASN A 72 4.89 -8.54 13.98
C ASN A 72 3.73 -7.67 13.45
N ARG A 73 2.51 -8.05 13.86
CA ARG A 73 1.26 -7.41 13.47
C ARG A 73 1.17 -5.94 13.90
N GLN A 74 1.60 -5.62 15.12
CA GLN A 74 1.45 -4.27 15.68
C GLN A 74 2.26 -3.25 14.85
N SER A 75 3.51 -3.57 14.54
CA SER A 75 4.38 -2.75 13.72
C SER A 75 3.84 -2.57 12.30
N PHE A 76 3.25 -3.64 11.72
CA PHE A 76 2.62 -3.55 10.41
C PHE A 76 1.42 -2.60 10.41
N TYR A 77 0.47 -2.79 11.34
CA TYR A 77 -0.73 -1.96 11.41
C TYR A 77 -0.39 -0.49 11.68
N ALA A 78 0.56 -0.21 12.57
CA ALA A 78 1.02 1.15 12.84
C ALA A 78 1.68 1.80 11.61
N ALA A 79 2.58 1.07 10.91
CA ALA A 79 3.21 1.57 9.70
C ALA A 79 2.17 1.81 8.60
N PHE A 80 1.30 0.84 8.34
CA PHE A 80 0.27 0.92 7.30
C PHE A 80 -0.67 2.10 7.54
N TYR A 81 -1.18 2.26 8.77
CA TYR A 81 -2.05 3.39 9.10
C TYR A 81 -1.33 4.73 8.92
N ARG A 82 -0.05 4.82 9.31
CA ARG A 82 0.73 6.04 9.13
C ARG A 82 0.94 6.42 7.66
N PHE A 83 1.15 5.44 6.78
CA PHE A 83 1.40 5.69 5.36
C PHE A 83 0.13 5.86 4.53
N VAL A 84 -0.94 5.14 4.87
CA VAL A 84 -2.17 5.04 4.05
C VAL A 84 -3.34 5.79 4.69
N GLY A 85 -3.29 6.08 6.00
CA GLY A 85 -4.37 6.72 6.75
C GLY A 85 -5.54 5.80 7.10
N LYS A 86 -5.41 4.49 6.84
CA LYS A 86 -6.47 3.48 7.02
C LYS A 86 -5.90 2.17 7.50
N THR A 87 -6.73 1.31 8.08
CA THR A 87 -6.28 -0.04 8.42
C THR A 87 -6.11 -0.90 7.17
N PRO A 88 -5.19 -1.90 7.18
CA PRO A 88 -5.02 -2.86 6.09
C PRO A 88 -6.34 -3.48 5.59
N ARG A 89 -7.23 -3.84 6.51
CA ARG A 89 -8.53 -4.43 6.19
C ARG A 89 -9.44 -3.46 5.47
N GLN A 90 -9.54 -2.21 5.95
CA GLN A 90 -10.32 -1.17 5.29
C GLN A 90 -9.81 -0.92 3.88
N TYR A 91 -8.49 -0.75 3.73
CA TYR A 91 -7.87 -0.56 2.43
C TYR A 91 -8.22 -1.69 1.44
N ARG A 92 -8.08 -2.94 1.86
CA ARG A 92 -8.39 -4.11 1.01
C ARG A 92 -9.85 -4.10 0.54
N VAL A 93 -10.80 -3.86 1.45
CA VAL A 93 -12.23 -3.88 1.11
C VAL A 93 -12.54 -2.77 0.12
N GLU A 94 -12.15 -1.53 0.42
CA GLU A 94 -12.43 -0.37 -0.44
C GLU A 94 -11.84 -0.53 -1.85
N GLU A 95 -10.60 -1.02 -1.97
CA GLU A 95 -9.95 -1.18 -3.27
C GLU A 95 -10.55 -2.31 -4.11
N LEU A 96 -11.01 -3.39 -3.48
CA LEU A 96 -11.72 -4.46 -4.18
C LEU A 96 -13.11 -4.01 -4.64
N GLU A 97 -13.82 -3.22 -3.83
CA GLU A 97 -15.11 -2.62 -4.20
C GLU A 97 -14.97 -1.66 -5.38
N LYS A 98 -13.97 -0.76 -5.37
CA LYS A 98 -13.69 0.16 -6.49
C LYS A 98 -13.47 -0.60 -7.80
N ARG A 99 -12.66 -1.67 -7.78
CA ARG A 99 -12.40 -2.51 -8.95
C ARG A 99 -13.63 -3.28 -9.44
N ALA A 100 -14.56 -3.62 -8.56
CA ALA A 100 -15.83 -4.25 -8.94
C ALA A 100 -16.77 -3.25 -9.66
N VAL A 101 -16.78 -1.98 -9.26
CA VAL A 101 -17.61 -0.95 -9.89
C VAL A 101 -17.11 -0.61 -11.30
N GLU A 102 -15.80 -0.50 -11.50
CA GLU A 102 -15.18 -0.20 -12.80
C GLU A 102 -15.41 -1.28 -13.88
N THR A 103 -15.65 -2.53 -13.47
CA THR A 103 -15.89 -3.65 -14.40
C THR A 103 -17.35 -3.80 -14.82
N THR A 104 -18.27 -2.98 -14.28
CA THR A 104 -19.68 -2.98 -14.71
C THR A 104 -19.93 -1.95 -15.83
N PRO A 105 -20.62 -2.33 -16.94
CA PRO A 105 -20.85 -1.40 -18.03
C PRO A 105 -21.79 -0.27 -17.58
N LYS A 106 -21.31 0.99 -17.68
CA LYS A 106 -22.08 2.22 -17.52
C LYS A 106 -23.39 2.11 -18.32
N LYS A 107 -24.53 1.92 -17.65
CA LYS A 107 -25.85 2.14 -18.27
C LYS A 107 -25.90 3.61 -18.68
N ARG A 108 -25.70 3.88 -19.98
CA ARG A 108 -26.00 5.19 -20.59
C ARG A 108 -27.43 5.55 -20.18
N GLY A 109 -27.57 6.61 -19.39
CA GLY A 109 -28.87 7.11 -18.96
C GLY A 109 -29.76 7.35 -20.17
N ARG A 110 -30.97 6.78 -20.13
CA ARG A 110 -32.05 7.14 -21.04
C ARG A 110 -32.34 8.64 -20.83
N LYS A 111 -32.01 9.48 -21.81
CA LYS A 111 -32.58 10.84 -21.88
C LYS A 111 -34.12 10.69 -21.92
N PRO A 112 -34.89 11.44 -21.11
CA PRO A 112 -36.32 11.50 -21.30
C PRO A 112 -36.60 12.11 -22.67
N LYS A 113 -37.47 11.45 -23.43
CA LYS A 113 -37.93 11.83 -24.76
C LYS A 113 -38.81 13.08 -24.59
N ASN A 114 -38.32 14.24 -25.04
CA ASN A 114 -39.13 15.45 -25.09
C ASN A 114 -40.26 15.21 -26.10
N ARG A 115 -41.50 15.14 -25.61
CA ARG A 115 -42.69 14.95 -26.44
C ARG A 115 -43.00 16.31 -27.07
N GLN A 116 -42.76 16.41 -28.37
CA GLN A 116 -43.39 17.44 -29.20
C GLN A 116 -44.89 17.16 -29.19
N GLU A 117 -45.67 18.06 -28.61
CA GLU A 117 -47.07 18.23 -28.94
C GLU A 117 -47.17 19.55 -29.70
N GLY A 118 -47.43 19.43 -31.01
CA GLY A 118 -47.86 20.52 -31.87
C GLY A 118 -49.33 20.35 -32.22
N ASN A 119 -49.92 21.46 -32.66
CA ASN A 119 -51.30 21.70 -33.10
C ASN A 119 -52.31 21.84 -31.96
N ALA A 120 -53.11 22.91 -31.90
CA ALA A 120 -53.73 23.68 -32.99
C ALA A 120 -53.80 25.18 -32.70
#